data_AF-S4PRL8-F1
#
_entry.id   AF-S4PRL8-F1
#
_cell.length_a   1.000
_cell.length_b   1.000
_cell.length_c   1.000
_cell.angle_alpha   90.00
_cell.angle_beta   90.00
_cell.angle_gamma   90.00
#
_symmetry.space_group_name_H-M   'P 1'
#
loop_
_entity.id
_entity.type
_entity.pdbx_description
1 polymer ?
#
loop_
_entity_poly.entity_id
_entity_poly.type
_entity_poly.pdbx_seq_one_letter_code
_entity_poly.pdbx_strand_id
1 'polypeptide(L)' 'IKYIVACLVRYWLIHTDYWQTIANRVEIATPLNSWKRLIEGVHLYDNGINPYEGDSFHESPIMLILFHFL' A
#
# COMPACT_ATOMS: atom_id res chain seq x y z
N ILE A 1 -9.15 23.57 5.48
CA ILE A 1 -10.26 23.21 4.56
C ILE A 1 -9.81 22.13 3.57
N LYS A 2 -8.83 22.37 2.67
CA LYS A 2 -8.39 21.38 1.65
C LYS A 2 -8.05 19.98 2.23
N TYR A 3 -7.21 19.92 3.26
CA TYR A 3 -6.82 18.65 3.89
C TYR A 3 -7.99 17.95 4.60
N ILE A 4 -8.90 18.73 5.20
CA ILE A 4 -10.09 18.17 5.85
C ILE A 4 -10.98 17.51 4.80
N VAL A 5 -11.22 18.17 3.67
CA VAL A 5 -11.97 17.59 2.55
C VAL A 5 -11.28 16.33 2.04
N ALA A 6 -9.95 16.35 1.86
CA ALA A 6 -9.20 15.16 1.44
C ALA A 6 -9.35 13.99 2.43
N CYS A 7 -9.25 14.24 3.74
CA CYS A 7 -9.45 13.22 4.77
C CYS A 7 -10.87 12.65 4.76
N LEU A 8 -11.89 13.50 4.62
CA LEU A 8 -13.29 13.07 4.54
C LEU A 8 -13.55 12.19 3.32
N VAL A 9 -13.04 12.61 2.14
CA VAL A 9 -13.15 11.82 0.90
C VAL A 9 -12.44 10.46 1.08
N ARG A 10 -11.25 10.45 1.66
CA ARG A 10 -10.49 9.20 1.88
C ARG A 10 -11.22 8.27 2.85
N TYR A 11 -11.72 8.80 3.95
CA TYR A 11 -12.52 8.05 4.93
C TYR A 11 -13.76 7.45 4.28
N TRP A 12 -14.50 8.24 3.51
CA TRP A 12 -15.69 7.78 2.80
C TRP A 12 -15.36 6.67 1.79
N LEU A 13 -14.31 6.84 1.00
CA LEU A 13 -13.87 5.83 0.01
C LEU A 13 -13.48 4.51 0.68
N ILE A 14 -12.76 4.54 1.80
CA ILE A 14 -12.34 3.33 2.53
C ILE A 14 -13.55 2.52 3.04
N HIS A 15 -14.64 3.19 3.41
CA HIS A 15 -15.85 2.55 3.92
C HIS A 15 -16.82 2.09 2.82
N THR A 16 -16.52 2.37 1.56
CA THR A 16 -17.36 1.95 0.44
C THR A 16 -16.85 0.63 -0.13
N ASP A 17 -17.74 -0.30 -0.46
CA ASP A 17 -17.39 -1.60 -1.08
C ASP A 17 -16.61 -1.45 -2.40
N TYR A 18 -16.72 -0.28 -3.03
CA TYR A 18 -16.06 0.06 -4.29
C TYR A 18 -14.55 0.30 -4.15
N TRP A 19 -14.01 0.41 -2.93
CA TRP A 19 -12.58 0.60 -2.68
C TRP A 19 -11.72 -0.50 -3.33
N GLN A 20 -12.15 -1.77 -3.22
CA GLN A 20 -11.38 -2.90 -3.76
C GLN A 20 -11.21 -2.81 -5.28
N THR A 21 -12.23 -2.32 -5.99
CA THR A 21 -12.18 -2.12 -7.43
C THR A 21 -11.22 -0.98 -7.79
N ILE A 22 -11.25 0.12 -7.03
CA ILE A 22 -10.43 1.31 -7.26
C ILE A 22 -8.95 1.05 -6.94
N ALA A 23 -8.65 0.37 -5.83
CA ALA A 23 -7.27 0.16 -5.37
C ALA A 23 -6.42 -0.67 -6.33
N ASN A 24 -7.05 -1.47 -7.19
CA ASN A 24 -6.38 -2.28 -8.21
C ASN A 24 -6.18 -1.54 -9.55
N ARG A 25 -6.65 -0.29 -9.66
CA ARG A 25 -6.50 0.53 -10.87
C ARG A 25 -5.12 1.17 -10.93
N VAL A 26 -4.44 0.97 -12.05
CA VAL A 26 -3.08 1.51 -12.28
C VAL A 26 -3.04 3.04 -12.29
N GLU A 27 -4.18 3.68 -12.57
CA GLU A 27 -4.32 5.14 -12.57
C GLU A 27 -4.29 5.74 -11.16
N ILE A 28 -4.51 4.93 -10.13
CA ILE A 28 -4.70 5.35 -8.73
C ILE A 28 -3.67 4.70 -7.81
N ALA A 29 -3.27 3.47 -8.13
CA ALA A 29 -2.22 2.75 -7.44
C ALA A 29 -0.86 3.41 -7.71
N THR A 30 -0.22 3.90 -6.66
CA THR A 30 1.14 4.44 -6.69
C THR A 30 2.07 3.52 -5.90
N PRO A 31 3.40 3.65 -6.06
CA PRO A 31 4.36 2.86 -5.28
C PRO A 31 4.19 2.97 -3.76
N LEU A 32 3.58 4.06 -3.28
CA LEU A 32 3.41 4.38 -1.85
C LEU A 32 1.97 4.21 -1.33
N ASN A 33 1.03 3.71 -2.13
CA ASN A 33 -0.35 3.46 -1.67
C ASN A 33 -0.89 2.08 -2.06
N SER A 34 -0.06 1.25 -2.69
CA SER A 34 -0.48 -0.03 -3.24
C SER A 34 -0.38 -1.14 -2.19
N TRP A 35 -1.52 -1.57 -1.67
CA TRP A 35 -1.61 -2.66 -0.70
C TRP A 35 -1.04 -3.99 -1.24
N LYS A 36 -1.26 -4.28 -2.53
CA LYS A 36 -0.75 -5.50 -3.17
C LYS A 36 0.78 -5.55 -3.15
N ARG A 37 1.43 -4.42 -3.43
CA ARG A 37 2.90 -4.31 -3.43
C ARG A 37 3.49 -4.46 -2.03
N LEU A 38 2.79 -3.95 -1.01
CA LEU A 38 3.17 -4.16 0.38
C LEU A 38 3.14 -5.65 0.75
N ILE A 39 2.06 -6.36 0.45
CA ILE A 39 1.94 -7.80 0.71
C ILE A 39 3.04 -8.58 -0.01
N GLU A 40 3.27 -8.28 -1.29
CA GLU A 40 4.33 -8.93 -2.07
C GLU A 40 5.71 -8.66 -1.46
N GLY A 41 5.99 -7.43 -1.02
CA GLY A 41 7.26 -7.09 -0.38
C GLY A 41 7.48 -7.82 0.94
N VAL A 42 6.45 -7.92 1.78
CA VAL A 42 6.51 -8.72 3.02
C VAL A 42 6.74 -10.20 2.67
N HIS A 43 6.02 -10.73 1.68
CA HIS A 43 6.20 -12.10 1.23
C HIS A 43 7.64 -12.39 0.76
N LEU A 44 8.26 -11.48 0.00
CA LEU A 44 9.65 -11.61 -0.41
C LEU A 44 10.58 -11.62 0.80
N TYR A 45 10.36 -10.68 1.74
CA TYR A 45 11.14 -10.57 2.96
C TYR A 45 11.08 -11.86 3.81
N ASP A 46 9.89 -12.43 3.98
CA ASP A 46 9.67 -13.68 4.72
C ASP A 46 10.40 -14.88 4.11
N ASN A 47 10.65 -14.84 2.79
CA ASN A 47 11.40 -15.87 2.07
C ASN A 47 12.90 -15.56 1.95
N GLY A 48 13.40 -14.55 2.67
CA GLY A 48 14.82 -14.17 2.65
C GLY A 48 15.26 -13.49 1.36
N ILE A 49 14.31 -13.02 0.54
CA ILE A 49 14.58 -12.27 -0.69
C ILE A 49 14.49 -10.78 -0.36
N ASN A 50 15.48 -10.01 -0.78
CA ASN A 50 15.49 -8.57 -0.55
C ASN A 50 14.37 -7.88 -1.35
N PRO A 51 13.34 -7.30 -0.70
CA PRO A 51 12.21 -6.69 -1.42
C PRO A 51 12.60 -5.45 -2.24
N TYR A 52 13.75 -4.84 -1.92
CA TYR A 52 14.27 -3.62 -2.53
C TYR A 52 15.23 -3.86 -3.70
N GLU A 53 15.60 -5.12 -3.96
CA GLU A 53 16.58 -5.44 -5.01
C GLU A 53 16.00 -5.27 -6.44
N GLY A 54 14.68 -5.11 -6.55
CA GLY A 54 13.98 -4.80 -7.79
C GLY A 54 13.01 -3.62 -7.65
N ASP A 55 12.16 -3.45 -8.65
CA ASP A 55 11.13 -2.40 -8.68
C ASP A 55 9.82 -2.84 -8.00
N SER A 56 9.82 -3.86 -7.12
CA SER A 56 8.59 -4.40 -6.52
C SER A 56 8.16 -3.62 -5.27
N PHE A 57 9.10 -3.20 -4.41
CA PHE A 57 8.79 -2.57 -3.12
C PHE A 57 9.45 -1.20 -2.96
N HIS A 58 8.66 -0.19 -2.58
CA HIS A 58 9.09 1.21 -2.46
C HIS A 58 8.76 1.85 -1.11
N GLU A 59 8.15 1.09 -0.20
CA GLU A 59 7.79 1.59 1.12
C GLU A 59 9.01 1.63 2.05
N SER A 60 8.91 2.44 3.10
CA SER A 60 10.01 2.57 4.06
C SER A 60 10.31 1.23 4.76
N PRO A 61 11.57 0.95 5.14
CA PRO A 61 11.92 -0.27 5.89
C PRO A 61 11.14 -0.44 7.20
N ILE A 62 10.77 0.67 7.84
CA ILE A 62 9.93 0.65 9.05
C ILE A 62 8.56 0.01 8.75
N MET A 63 7.95 0.35 7.61
CA MET A 63 6.69 -0.25 7.19
C MET A 63 6.86 -1.74 6.88
N LEU A 64 7.94 -2.13 6.20
CA LEU A 64 8.22 -3.54 5.92
C LEU A 64 8.27 -4.37 7.22
N ILE A 65 9.05 -3.90 8.20
CA ILE A 65 9.19 -4.58 9.49
C ILE A 65 7.88 -4.58 10.27
N LEU A 66 7.14 -3.46 10.26
CA LEU A 66 5.84 -3.39 10.93
C LEU A 66 4.86 -4.45 10.40
N PHE A 67 4.74 -4.57 9.07
CA PHE A 67 3.80 -5.51 8.44
C PHE A 67 4.31 -6.96 8.41
N HIS A 68 5.62 -7.17 8.54
CA HIS A 68 6.16 -8.51 8.79
C HIS A 68 5.66 -9.10 10.13
N PHE A 69 5.46 -8.25 11.15
CA PHE A 69 5.01 -8.69 12.47
C PHE A 69 3.49 -8.67 12.68
N LEU A 70 2.73 -8.14 11.74
CA LEU A 70 1.28 -7.91 11.86
C LEU A 70 0.48 -9.00 11.14
#